data_AF-A0A4Z1FHU1-F1
#
_entry.id   AF-A0A4Z1FHU1-F1
#
_cell.length_a   1.000
_cell.length_b   1.000
_cell.length_c   1.000
_cell.angle_alpha   90.00
_cell.angle_beta   90.00
_cell.angle_gamma   90.00
#
_symmetry.space_group_name_H-M   'P 1'
#
loop_
_entity.id
_entity.type
_entity.pdbx_description
1 polymer ?
#
loop_
_entity_poly.entity_id
_entity_poly.type
_entity_poly.pdbx_seq_one_letter_code
_entity_poly.pdbx_strand_id
1 'polypeptide(L)'
;MSFNPSAALACSSLSTPSLFRAEILSFHANKVTNYTRTISMGLYMNHGAVAIQAASFFNVSIAYTHPGLNDTVNLQVYLPSTEWNGRMQAIEGNGWQAGLNYVALAGMVAAIGEGYVSLSTDAGLGTGDSATWGLLSPGNPNRNLLQNLASTSLNDLTIIGKDIANSCYSTPPVYSYWTGCSQDGRQGMMLAQRFPEAFDGIAASSPAINWSEMFVADLWAHVIIITMNIYPHMCEMQEITAAAITACDANDGLVDGIIPPSSTTSYYDSVTALDPNVHDFYRVFMSPGIAHCFGGSGAFPADTFDTMRAWVENGTVPDTMNATFLSNMAIKRTICPYPRKQTYDGVGNATANEGFSCQ
;
A
#
# COMPACT_ATOMS: atom_id res chain seq x y z
N MET A 1 -15.31 -17.24 12.56
CA MET A 1 -14.75 -18.05 13.67
C MET A 1 -14.85 -17.21 14.94
N SER A 2 -15.34 -17.76 16.05
CA SER A 2 -15.42 -17.05 17.34
C SER A 2 -14.05 -17.03 18.03
N PHE A 3 -13.61 -15.85 18.46
CA PHE A 3 -12.33 -15.64 19.16
C PHE A 3 -12.25 -16.51 20.42
N ASN A 4 -11.15 -17.25 20.61
CA ASN A 4 -10.92 -18.08 21.80
C ASN A 4 -10.14 -17.26 22.85
N PRO A 5 -10.71 -16.93 24.02
CA PRO A 5 -10.04 -16.17 25.08
C PRO A 5 -8.71 -16.79 25.55
N SER A 6 -8.53 -18.11 25.39
CA SER A 6 -7.28 -18.80 25.70
C SER A 6 -6.11 -18.40 24.79
N ALA A 7 -6.37 -17.85 23.60
CA ALA A 7 -5.32 -17.39 22.69
C ALA A 7 -4.56 -16.17 23.25
N ALA A 8 -5.23 -15.30 24.03
CA ALA A 8 -4.60 -14.16 24.69
C ALA A 8 -3.48 -14.55 25.66
N LEU A 9 -3.57 -15.74 26.26
CA LEU A 9 -2.53 -16.31 27.14
C LEU A 9 -1.36 -16.92 26.35
N ALA A 10 -1.61 -17.49 25.17
CA ALA A 10 -0.58 -18.15 24.35
C ALA A 10 0.44 -17.17 23.77
N CYS A 11 0.04 -15.94 23.46
CA CYS A 11 0.94 -14.91 22.93
C CYS A 11 1.95 -14.38 23.98
N SER A 12 1.81 -14.77 25.25
CA SER A 12 2.79 -14.45 26.30
C SER A 12 4.01 -15.39 26.31
N SER A 13 3.94 -16.51 25.57
CA SER A 13 4.99 -17.52 25.47
C SER A 13 5.37 -17.81 24.01
N LEU A 14 5.53 -16.75 23.20
CA LEU A 14 5.92 -16.89 21.81
C LEU A 14 7.34 -17.48 21.69
N SER A 15 7.48 -18.42 20.77
CA SER A 15 8.78 -18.96 20.37
C SER A 15 9.43 -18.07 19.31
N THR A 16 10.76 -18.01 19.33
CA THR A 16 11.53 -17.41 18.24
C THR A 16 11.20 -18.09 16.92
N PRO A 17 10.83 -17.35 15.86
CA PRO A 17 10.49 -17.94 14.57
C PRO A 17 11.75 -18.50 13.88
N SER A 18 11.55 -19.43 12.95
CA SER A 18 12.62 -19.91 12.08
C SER A 18 12.41 -19.40 10.66
N LEU A 19 13.46 -18.91 10.02
CA LEU A 19 13.43 -18.47 8.63
C LEU A 19 14.60 -19.12 7.87
N PHE A 20 14.30 -19.74 6.74
CA PHE A 20 15.31 -20.41 5.93
C PHE A 20 16.35 -19.39 5.42
N ARG A 21 17.64 -19.69 5.58
CA ARG A 21 18.78 -18.83 5.22
C ARG A 21 18.85 -17.50 5.99
N ALA A 22 18.20 -17.41 7.14
CA ALA A 22 18.32 -16.28 8.05
C ALA A 22 18.71 -16.75 9.45
N GLU A 23 19.40 -15.88 10.18
CA GLU A 23 19.73 -16.05 11.59
C GLU A 23 19.00 -14.99 12.40
N ILE A 24 18.18 -15.41 13.37
CA ILE A 24 17.50 -14.48 14.28
C ILE A 24 18.51 -13.97 15.31
N LEU A 25 18.71 -12.66 15.31
CA LEU A 25 19.64 -11.97 16.20
C LEU A 25 18.96 -11.56 17.51
N SER A 26 17.70 -11.14 17.45
CA SER A 26 16.92 -10.80 18.63
C SER A 26 15.42 -11.02 18.42
N PHE A 27 14.73 -11.30 19.52
CA PHE A 27 13.29 -11.52 19.57
C PHE A 27 12.75 -10.97 20.89
N HIS A 28 11.84 -9.99 20.81
CA HIS A 28 11.24 -9.35 21.98
C HIS A 28 9.73 -9.20 21.79
N ALA A 29 8.95 -9.69 22.74
CA ALA A 29 7.50 -9.51 22.76
C ALA A 29 7.11 -8.65 23.97
N ASN A 30 6.49 -7.49 23.71
CA ASN A 30 6.06 -6.55 24.74
C ASN A 30 4.54 -6.37 24.69
N LYS A 31 3.88 -6.50 25.84
CA LYS A 31 2.43 -6.26 25.92
C LYS A 31 2.15 -4.76 25.97
N VAL A 32 1.27 -4.29 25.10
CA VAL A 32 0.70 -2.94 25.09
C VAL A 32 -0.76 -3.04 25.54
N THR A 33 -1.18 -2.16 26.45
CA THR A 33 -2.53 -2.16 27.01
C THR A 33 -3.12 -0.76 27.05
N ASN A 34 -4.44 -0.67 26.95
CA ASN A 34 -5.19 0.59 27.03
C ASN A 34 -4.71 1.64 26.00
N TYR A 35 -4.33 1.17 24.81
CA TYR A 35 -3.90 2.04 23.72
C TYR A 35 -5.12 2.69 23.06
N THR A 36 -5.13 4.01 23.02
CA THR A 36 -6.22 4.79 22.41
C THR A 36 -5.61 5.82 21.47
N ARG A 37 -6.04 5.82 20.21
CA ARG A 37 -5.58 6.77 19.19
C ARG A 37 -6.57 6.82 18.04
N THR A 38 -6.69 7.98 17.41
CA THR A 38 -7.36 8.11 16.11
C THR A 38 -6.32 8.21 15.01
N ILE A 39 -6.44 7.34 14.01
CA ILE A 39 -5.65 7.38 12.79
C ILE A 39 -6.50 8.05 11.72
N SER A 40 -6.01 9.20 11.23
CA SER A 40 -6.70 9.94 10.18
C SER A 40 -6.52 9.24 8.84
N MET A 41 -7.49 9.45 7.95
CA MET A 41 -7.39 9.05 6.56
C MET A 41 -6.11 9.62 5.92
N GLY A 42 -5.46 8.84 5.05
CA GLY A 42 -4.15 9.17 4.49
C GLY A 42 -2.96 8.77 5.37
N LEU A 43 -3.17 8.23 6.57
CA LEU A 43 -2.15 7.51 7.36
C LEU A 43 -2.36 5.99 7.38
N TYR A 44 -3.43 5.52 6.75
CA TYR A 44 -3.76 4.11 6.55
C TYR A 44 -4.27 3.96 5.11
N MET A 45 -3.37 3.66 4.19
CA MET A 45 -3.64 3.74 2.74
C MET A 45 -4.70 2.74 2.33
N ASN A 46 -5.60 3.15 1.42
CA ASN A 46 -6.75 2.35 0.95
C ASN A 46 -7.86 2.13 1.99
N HIS A 47 -7.81 2.82 3.13
CA HIS A 47 -8.80 2.77 4.21
C HIS A 47 -9.34 4.17 4.54
N GLY A 48 -10.47 4.17 5.28
CA GLY A 48 -10.98 5.35 5.99
C GLY A 48 -10.20 5.66 7.27
N ALA A 49 -10.69 6.63 8.03
CA ALA A 49 -10.16 6.94 9.36
C ALA A 49 -10.59 5.88 10.39
N VAL A 50 -9.70 5.50 11.30
CA VAL A 50 -9.93 4.48 12.33
C VAL A 50 -9.75 5.07 13.71
N ALA A 51 -10.74 4.87 14.59
CA ALA A 51 -10.65 5.24 16.01
C ALA A 51 -10.41 3.98 16.84
N ILE A 52 -9.21 3.85 17.39
CA ILE A 52 -8.84 2.76 18.30
C ILE A 52 -9.13 3.19 19.73
N GLN A 53 -9.90 2.39 20.46
CA GLN A 53 -10.25 2.65 21.86
C GLN A 53 -9.82 1.49 22.76
N ALA A 54 -9.01 1.79 23.79
CA ALA A 54 -8.58 0.85 24.82
C ALA A 54 -8.01 -0.49 24.30
N ALA A 55 -7.37 -0.48 23.13
CA ALA A 55 -6.83 -1.68 22.52
C ALA A 55 -5.68 -2.27 23.35
N SER A 56 -5.60 -3.60 23.36
CA SER A 56 -4.49 -4.34 23.95
C SER A 56 -3.93 -5.31 22.93
N PHE A 57 -2.62 -5.30 22.73
CA PHE A 57 -1.93 -6.12 21.73
C PHE A 57 -0.50 -6.41 22.17
N PHE A 58 0.13 -7.43 21.58
CA PHE A 58 1.56 -7.67 21.73
C PHE A 58 2.30 -7.00 20.59
N ASN A 59 3.32 -6.20 20.91
CA ASN A 59 4.31 -5.72 19.95
C ASN A 59 5.51 -6.67 19.98
N VAL A 60 5.66 -7.45 18.92
CA VAL A 60 6.80 -8.34 18.71
C VAL A 60 7.80 -7.64 17.80
N SER A 61 9.02 -7.45 18.29
CA SER A 61 10.15 -6.86 17.56
C SER A 61 11.20 -7.93 17.30
N ILE A 62 11.65 -8.04 16.06
CA ILE A 62 12.58 -9.07 15.61
C ILE A 62 13.68 -8.41 14.79
N ALA A 63 14.92 -8.78 15.07
CA ALA A 63 16.06 -8.50 14.21
C ALA A 63 16.65 -9.81 13.69
N TYR A 64 16.95 -9.88 12.40
CA TYR A 64 17.60 -11.02 11.78
C TYR A 64 18.62 -10.58 10.72
N THR A 65 19.51 -11.47 10.33
CA THR A 65 20.48 -11.26 9.24
C THR A 65 20.41 -12.41 8.25
N HIS A 66 20.75 -12.14 7.00
CA HIS A 66 21.06 -13.18 6.03
C HIS A 66 22.57 -13.44 6.07
N PRO A 67 23.03 -14.61 6.54
CA PRO A 67 24.46 -14.88 6.66
C PRO A 67 25.21 -14.65 5.34
N GLY A 68 26.22 -13.78 5.40
CA GLY A 68 27.04 -13.39 4.25
C GLY A 68 26.53 -12.20 3.43
N LEU A 69 25.34 -11.66 3.73
CA LEU A 69 24.81 -10.47 3.03
C LEU A 69 25.12 -9.14 3.73
N ASN A 70 25.62 -9.20 4.98
CA ASN A 70 25.96 -8.02 5.78
C ASN A 70 24.79 -7.04 5.94
N ASP A 71 23.62 -7.58 6.26
CA ASP A 71 22.40 -6.85 6.56
C ASP A 71 21.92 -7.15 7.98
N THR A 72 21.14 -6.22 8.54
CA THR A 72 20.39 -6.44 9.78
C THR A 72 18.98 -5.94 9.53
N VAL A 73 18.05 -6.86 9.31
CA VAL A 73 16.66 -6.55 9.01
C VAL A 73 15.84 -6.53 10.29
N ASN A 74 15.09 -5.45 10.48
CA ASN A 74 14.16 -5.31 11.60
C ASN A 74 12.72 -5.44 11.08
N LEU A 75 11.89 -6.13 11.86
CA LEU A 75 10.45 -6.16 11.63
C LEU A 75 9.67 -6.06 12.93
N GLN A 76 8.44 -5.57 12.81
CA GLN A 76 7.47 -5.56 13.90
C GLN A 76 6.22 -6.32 13.50
N VAL A 77 5.67 -7.09 14.44
CA VAL A 77 4.37 -7.76 14.32
C VAL A 77 3.52 -7.39 15.52
N TYR A 78 2.35 -6.83 15.27
CA TYR A 78 1.37 -6.53 16.32
C TYR A 78 0.26 -7.57 16.30
N LEU A 79 -0.06 -8.11 17.48
CA LEU A 79 -1.00 -9.21 17.67
C LEU A 79 -2.13 -8.78 18.61
N PRO A 80 -3.39 -8.64 18.15
CA PRO A 80 -4.53 -8.31 19.01
C PRO A 80 -4.66 -9.28 20.19
N SER A 81 -4.72 -8.78 21.42
CA SER A 81 -4.84 -9.64 22.61
C SER A 81 -6.26 -10.13 22.87
N THR A 82 -7.29 -9.51 22.29
CA THR A 82 -8.70 -9.76 22.65
C THR A 82 -9.62 -10.03 21.48
N GLU A 83 -9.35 -9.48 20.29
CA GLU A 83 -10.26 -9.58 19.14
C GLU A 83 -9.44 -9.73 17.85
N TRP A 84 -8.88 -10.91 17.64
CA TRP A 84 -8.31 -11.26 16.33
C TRP A 84 -9.41 -11.78 15.41
N ASN A 85 -9.51 -11.16 14.23
CA ASN A 85 -10.53 -11.46 13.24
C ASN A 85 -10.14 -12.62 12.29
N GLY A 86 -8.99 -13.28 12.54
CA GLY A 86 -8.44 -14.36 11.71
C GLY A 86 -7.60 -13.89 10.53
N ARG A 87 -7.38 -12.58 10.37
CA ARG A 87 -6.69 -11.98 9.22
C ARG A 87 -5.35 -11.35 9.61
N MET A 88 -4.47 -11.27 8.64
CA MET A 88 -3.19 -10.56 8.74
C MET A 88 -3.14 -9.44 7.69
N GLN A 89 -2.47 -8.33 7.99
CA GLN A 89 -2.31 -7.21 7.06
C GLN A 89 -0.92 -6.58 7.17
N ALA A 90 -0.15 -6.63 6.09
CA ALA A 90 1.14 -5.95 5.96
C ALA A 90 0.94 -4.50 5.49
N ILE A 91 1.69 -3.60 6.10
CA ILE A 91 1.66 -2.15 5.85
C ILE A 91 3.10 -1.66 5.86
N GLU A 92 3.52 -1.00 4.80
CA GLU A 92 4.92 -0.70 4.58
C GLU A 92 5.18 0.79 4.36
N GLY A 93 6.37 1.10 3.86
CA GLY A 93 6.96 2.42 3.84
C GLY A 93 6.73 3.20 2.55
N ASN A 94 7.39 4.34 2.46
CA ASN A 94 7.28 5.23 1.31
C ASN A 94 8.65 5.70 0.85
N GLY A 95 8.75 6.06 -0.44
CA GLY A 95 10.00 6.50 -1.06
C GLY A 95 11.09 5.43 -0.98
N TRP A 96 12.20 5.75 -0.32
CA TRP A 96 13.36 4.87 -0.15
C TRP A 96 13.35 4.09 1.18
N GLN A 97 12.19 3.96 1.83
CA GLN A 97 12.01 3.14 3.03
C GLN A 97 11.10 1.96 2.72
N ALA A 98 11.45 0.79 3.22
CA ALA A 98 10.61 -0.38 3.10
C ALA A 98 9.43 -0.35 4.06
N GLY A 99 9.57 0.24 5.25
CA GLY A 99 8.56 0.16 6.31
C GLY A 99 9.07 0.73 7.62
N LEU A 100 8.37 0.43 8.72
CA LEU A 100 8.65 0.90 10.09
C LEU A 100 8.79 2.43 10.27
N ASN A 101 8.36 3.19 9.26
CA ASN A 101 8.30 4.64 9.33
C ASN A 101 7.00 5.10 10.02
N TYR A 102 6.85 6.41 10.22
CA TYR A 102 5.69 6.95 10.93
C TYR A 102 4.34 6.54 10.32
N VAL A 103 4.24 6.48 8.99
CA VAL A 103 3.01 6.10 8.29
C VAL A 103 2.73 4.61 8.47
N ALA A 104 3.74 3.75 8.27
CA ALA A 104 3.61 2.31 8.48
C ALA A 104 3.17 1.98 9.91
N LEU A 105 3.82 2.57 10.92
CA LEU A 105 3.48 2.36 12.33
C LEU A 105 2.08 2.87 12.68
N ALA A 106 1.64 3.98 12.07
CA ALA A 106 0.27 4.48 12.25
C ALA A 106 -0.76 3.51 11.65
N GLY A 107 -0.51 3.01 10.44
CA GLY A 107 -1.36 2.01 9.78
C GLY A 107 -1.41 0.69 10.53
N MET A 108 -0.28 0.19 11.05
CA MET A 108 -0.23 -1.04 11.85
C MET A 108 -1.16 -0.95 13.08
N VAL A 109 -1.17 0.20 13.75
CA VAL A 109 -2.08 0.45 14.87
C VAL A 109 -3.54 0.53 14.43
N ALA A 110 -3.83 1.12 13.26
CA ALA A 110 -5.19 1.13 12.70
C ALA A 110 -5.68 -0.30 12.41
N ALA A 111 -4.83 -1.14 11.80
CA ALA A 111 -5.12 -2.54 11.53
C ALA A 111 -5.38 -3.35 12.81
N ILE A 112 -4.65 -3.07 13.91
CA ILE A 112 -4.99 -3.61 15.23
C ILE A 112 -6.40 -3.22 15.67
N GLY A 113 -6.78 -1.96 15.46
CA GLY A 113 -8.13 -1.45 15.78
C GLY A 113 -9.24 -2.16 14.99
N GLU A 114 -8.93 -2.67 13.81
CA GLU A 114 -9.85 -3.45 12.96
C GLU A 114 -9.72 -4.97 13.18
N GLY A 115 -8.87 -5.39 14.13
CA GLY A 115 -8.71 -6.78 14.57
C GLY A 115 -7.76 -7.63 13.73
N TYR A 116 -6.92 -7.03 12.89
CA TYR A 116 -5.89 -7.73 12.12
C TYR A 116 -4.65 -8.00 12.96
N VAL A 117 -3.92 -9.07 12.66
CA VAL A 117 -2.47 -9.07 12.92
C VAL A 117 -1.82 -8.12 11.93
N SER A 118 -1.05 -7.14 12.39
CA SER A 118 -0.38 -6.19 11.50
C SER A 118 1.13 -6.37 11.52
N LEU A 119 1.81 -6.16 10.40
CA LEU A 119 3.26 -6.34 10.29
C LEU A 119 3.92 -5.33 9.35
N SER A 120 5.19 -5.00 9.62
CA SER A 120 6.02 -4.14 8.78
C SER A 120 7.52 -4.46 8.96
N THR A 121 8.35 -4.16 7.95
CA THR A 121 9.81 -4.31 8.00
C THR A 121 10.57 -3.10 7.49
N ASP A 122 11.73 -2.79 8.09
CA ASP A 122 12.64 -1.79 7.51
C ASP A 122 13.48 -2.34 6.35
N ALA A 123 13.37 -3.63 6.02
CA ALA A 123 14.19 -4.35 5.04
C ALA A 123 15.71 -4.19 5.22
N GLY A 124 16.15 -3.89 6.45
CA GLY A 124 17.54 -3.63 6.81
C GLY A 124 18.07 -2.27 6.35
N LEU A 125 17.19 -1.35 5.98
CA LEU A 125 17.56 -0.02 5.51
C LEU A 125 17.71 1.00 6.65
N GLY A 126 16.89 0.86 7.70
CA GLY A 126 16.83 1.73 8.87
C GLY A 126 16.35 3.18 8.64
N THR A 127 16.50 3.72 7.42
CA THR A 127 16.16 5.10 7.06
C THR A 127 15.81 5.23 5.57
N GLY A 128 15.17 6.35 5.22
CA GLY A 128 14.86 6.72 3.84
C GLY A 128 15.91 7.54 3.15
N ASP A 129 16.99 7.88 3.85
CA ASP A 129 18.15 8.48 3.22
C ASP A 129 18.92 7.39 2.48
N SER A 130 18.57 7.17 1.22
CA SER A 130 19.19 6.12 0.39
C SER A 130 20.69 6.30 0.20
N ALA A 131 21.26 7.49 0.43
CA ALA A 131 22.70 7.68 0.39
C ALA A 131 23.44 6.91 1.51
N THR A 132 22.75 6.62 2.62
CA THR A 132 23.34 5.94 3.78
C THR A 132 23.46 4.43 3.60
N TRP A 133 22.59 3.82 2.79
CA TRP A 133 22.51 2.36 2.65
C TRP A 133 22.59 1.87 1.20
N GLY A 134 22.22 2.70 0.22
CA GLY A 134 22.07 2.32 -1.19
C GLY A 134 23.39 2.13 -1.93
N LEU A 135 24.50 2.65 -1.38
CA LEU A 135 25.84 2.53 -1.94
C LEU A 135 26.80 1.97 -0.88
N LEU A 136 27.68 1.05 -1.27
CA LEU A 136 28.81 0.60 -0.46
C LEU A 136 29.97 1.61 -0.52
N SER A 137 30.08 2.31 -1.64
CA SER A 137 31.01 3.42 -1.90
C SER A 137 30.56 4.15 -3.17
N PRO A 138 31.11 5.35 -3.50
CA PRO A 138 30.75 6.06 -4.73
C PRO A 138 30.86 5.16 -5.96
N GLY A 139 29.76 5.03 -6.71
CA GLY A 139 29.69 4.19 -7.91
C GLY A 139 29.49 2.69 -7.66
N ASN A 140 29.40 2.23 -6.40
CA ASN A 140 29.23 0.82 -6.04
C ASN A 140 27.91 0.60 -5.29
N PRO A 141 26.83 0.19 -5.99
CA PRO A 141 25.53 -0.06 -5.36
C PRO A 141 25.56 -1.20 -4.34
N ASN A 142 24.88 -1.01 -3.22
CA ASN A 142 24.64 -2.07 -2.25
C ASN A 142 23.52 -2.98 -2.74
N ARG A 143 23.88 -3.97 -3.57
CA ARG A 143 22.90 -4.88 -4.19
C ARG A 143 22.11 -5.70 -3.19
N ASN A 144 22.67 -6.01 -2.01
CA ASN A 144 21.99 -6.81 -0.99
C ASN A 144 20.82 -6.03 -0.39
N LEU A 145 21.05 -4.78 0.07
CA LEU A 145 19.98 -3.95 0.63
C LEU A 145 18.97 -3.51 -0.44
N LEU A 146 19.41 -3.27 -1.69
CA LEU A 146 18.49 -3.04 -2.80
C LEU A 146 17.60 -4.27 -3.07
N GLN A 147 18.14 -5.48 -2.95
CA GLN A 147 17.39 -6.73 -3.11
C GLN A 147 16.41 -6.97 -1.95
N ASN A 148 16.79 -6.59 -0.73
CA ASN A 148 15.90 -6.59 0.44
C ASN A 148 14.71 -5.64 0.24
N LEU A 149 14.97 -4.37 -0.12
CA LEU A 149 13.93 -3.39 -0.45
C LEU A 149 13.05 -3.86 -1.60
N ALA A 150 13.65 -4.47 -2.62
CA ALA A 150 12.92 -4.94 -3.78
C ALA A 150 11.93 -6.04 -3.39
N SER A 151 12.37 -7.08 -2.68
CA SER A 151 11.59 -8.32 -2.58
C SER A 151 11.93 -9.28 -1.42
N THR A 152 13.21 -9.48 -1.07
CA THR A 152 13.59 -10.57 -0.13
C THR A 152 12.95 -10.40 1.24
N SER A 153 13.19 -9.26 1.89
CA SER A 153 12.67 -9.00 3.23
C SER A 153 11.15 -8.88 3.29
N LEU A 154 10.50 -8.59 2.17
CA LEU A 154 9.04 -8.53 2.09
C LEU A 154 8.42 -9.95 2.20
N ASN A 155 9.06 -10.92 1.56
CA ASN A 155 8.64 -12.31 1.67
C ASN A 155 9.00 -12.90 3.05
N ASP A 156 10.19 -12.56 3.56
CA ASP A 156 10.61 -12.97 4.92
C ASP A 156 9.62 -12.48 5.97
N LEU A 157 9.23 -11.21 5.89
CA LEU A 157 8.21 -10.61 6.73
C LEU A 157 6.92 -11.43 6.71
N THR A 158 6.48 -11.86 5.53
CA THR A 158 5.26 -12.63 5.35
C THR A 158 5.35 -13.99 6.04
N ILE A 159 6.47 -14.71 5.84
CA ILE A 159 6.72 -16.02 6.46
C ILE A 159 6.75 -15.87 7.99
N ILE A 160 7.53 -14.92 8.49
CA ILE A 160 7.66 -14.67 9.93
C ILE A 160 6.33 -14.24 10.55
N GLY A 161 5.58 -13.37 9.89
CA GLY A 161 4.27 -12.92 10.36
C GLY A 161 3.25 -14.06 10.47
N LYS A 162 3.15 -14.92 9.45
CA LYS A 162 2.28 -16.11 9.47
C LYS A 162 2.69 -17.09 10.58
N ASP A 163 3.99 -17.30 10.79
CA ASP A 163 4.51 -18.18 11.85
C ASP A 163 4.19 -17.64 13.26
N ILE A 164 4.41 -16.34 13.50
CA ILE A 164 4.13 -15.70 14.79
C ILE A 164 2.63 -15.69 15.07
N ALA A 165 1.80 -15.37 14.08
CA ALA A 165 0.34 -15.45 14.23
C ALA A 165 -0.10 -16.88 14.59
N ASN A 166 0.45 -17.89 13.91
CA ASN A 166 0.17 -19.29 14.22
C ASN A 166 0.63 -19.68 15.63
N SER A 167 1.81 -19.22 16.07
CA SER A 167 2.32 -19.45 17.43
C SER A 167 1.41 -18.82 18.50
N CYS A 168 0.93 -17.59 18.26
CA CYS A 168 0.05 -16.83 19.16
C CYS A 168 -1.37 -17.42 19.23
N TYR A 169 -1.97 -17.76 18.10
CA TYR A 169 -3.39 -18.13 18.02
C TYR A 169 -3.65 -19.62 17.77
N SER A 170 -2.60 -20.44 17.66
CA SER A 170 -2.67 -21.87 17.33
C SER A 170 -3.34 -22.19 15.98
N THR A 171 -3.43 -21.18 15.10
CA THR A 171 -3.89 -21.31 13.72
C THR A 171 -3.24 -20.21 12.88
N PRO A 172 -2.81 -20.50 11.64
CA PRO A 172 -2.35 -19.45 10.74
C PRO A 172 -3.51 -18.48 10.41
N PRO A 173 -3.20 -17.26 9.93
CA PRO A 173 -4.21 -16.38 9.35
C PRO A 173 -4.99 -17.10 8.26
N VAL A 174 -6.31 -16.96 8.29
CA VAL A 174 -7.20 -17.49 7.24
C VAL A 174 -7.02 -16.71 5.94
N TYR A 175 -6.78 -15.40 6.07
CA TYR A 175 -6.42 -14.52 4.97
C TYR A 175 -5.27 -13.60 5.38
N SER A 176 -4.44 -13.26 4.41
CA SER A 176 -3.34 -12.33 4.50
C SER A 176 -3.47 -11.26 3.43
N TYR A 177 -3.33 -10.00 3.84
CA TYR A 177 -3.50 -8.86 2.97
C TYR A 177 -2.27 -7.96 2.93
N TRP A 178 -2.09 -7.28 1.81
CA TRP A 178 -1.17 -6.16 1.65
C TRP A 178 -1.97 -4.90 1.35
N THR A 179 -1.66 -3.78 2.01
CA THR A 179 -2.21 -2.49 1.62
C THR A 179 -1.12 -1.45 1.57
N GLY A 180 -1.05 -0.72 0.46
CA GLY A 180 0.04 0.20 0.24
C GLY A 180 -0.20 1.23 -0.83
N CYS A 181 0.61 2.27 -0.81
CA CYS A 181 0.71 3.24 -1.89
C CYS A 181 2.16 3.59 -2.24
N SER A 182 2.42 4.02 -3.48
CA SER A 182 3.75 4.46 -3.92
C SER A 182 4.76 3.31 -3.87
N GLN A 183 5.81 3.45 -3.07
CA GLN A 183 6.78 2.39 -2.80
C GLN A 183 6.11 1.14 -2.24
N ASP A 184 5.20 1.29 -1.29
CA ASP A 184 4.43 0.20 -0.71
C ASP A 184 3.53 -0.48 -1.77
N GLY A 185 2.93 0.32 -2.66
CA GLY A 185 2.21 -0.20 -3.82
C GLY A 185 3.11 -1.04 -4.74
N ARG A 186 4.35 -0.61 -4.98
CA ARG A 186 5.34 -1.39 -5.74
C ARG A 186 5.76 -2.66 -5.00
N GLN A 187 5.93 -2.60 -3.68
CA GLN A 187 6.25 -3.75 -2.83
C GLN A 187 5.16 -4.82 -2.94
N GLY A 188 3.89 -4.43 -2.83
CA GLY A 188 2.74 -5.32 -3.05
C GLY A 188 2.74 -5.93 -4.45
N MET A 189 2.92 -5.13 -5.50
CA MET A 189 3.00 -5.63 -6.88
C MET A 189 4.16 -6.60 -7.09
N MET A 190 5.30 -6.39 -6.43
CA MET A 190 6.45 -7.30 -6.49
C MET A 190 6.16 -8.64 -5.83
N LEU A 191 5.43 -8.63 -4.71
CA LEU A 191 4.97 -9.85 -4.05
C LEU A 191 4.00 -10.63 -4.94
N ALA A 192 3.04 -9.95 -5.58
CA ALA A 192 2.13 -10.60 -6.53
C ALA A 192 2.88 -11.34 -7.66
N GLN A 193 3.95 -10.72 -8.19
CA GLN A 193 4.73 -11.30 -9.29
C GLN A 193 5.69 -12.41 -8.84
N ARG A 194 6.35 -12.25 -7.69
CA ARG A 194 7.49 -13.09 -7.29
C ARG A 194 7.16 -14.10 -6.19
N PHE A 195 6.16 -13.80 -5.37
CA PHE A 195 5.76 -14.58 -4.20
C PHE A 195 4.22 -14.65 -4.12
N PRO A 196 3.55 -15.30 -5.08
CA PRO A 196 2.09 -15.27 -5.19
C PRO A 196 1.37 -15.90 -3.98
N GLU A 197 2.05 -16.72 -3.18
CA GLU A 197 1.52 -17.32 -1.95
C GLU A 197 1.69 -16.42 -0.71
N ALA A 198 2.33 -15.25 -0.86
CA ALA A 198 2.58 -14.34 0.24
C ALA A 198 1.26 -13.76 0.79
N PHE A 199 0.41 -13.24 -0.10
CA PHE A 199 -0.84 -12.57 0.26
C PHE A 199 -1.99 -12.99 -0.65
N ASP A 200 -3.17 -13.13 -0.07
CA ASP A 200 -4.41 -13.49 -0.76
C ASP A 200 -5.02 -12.27 -1.48
N GLY A 201 -4.72 -11.06 -0.99
CA GLY A 201 -5.24 -9.82 -1.54
C GLY A 201 -4.28 -8.65 -1.37
N ILE A 202 -4.12 -7.86 -2.43
CA ILE A 202 -3.18 -6.73 -2.48
C ILE A 202 -3.93 -5.48 -2.96
N ALA A 203 -4.01 -4.47 -2.11
CA ALA A 203 -4.47 -3.13 -2.47
C ALA A 203 -3.25 -2.23 -2.74
N ALA A 204 -2.90 -2.04 -4.01
CA ALA A 204 -1.73 -1.26 -4.43
C ALA A 204 -2.15 0.03 -5.14
N SER A 205 -2.04 1.16 -4.43
CA SER A 205 -2.35 2.49 -4.97
C SER A 205 -1.10 3.21 -5.48
N SER A 206 -1.24 3.96 -6.58
CA SER A 206 -0.14 4.70 -7.24
C SER A 206 1.21 3.96 -7.22
N PRO A 207 1.26 2.67 -7.62
CA PRO A 207 2.43 1.83 -7.35
C PRO A 207 3.65 2.35 -8.13
N ALA A 208 4.77 2.53 -7.45
CA ALA A 208 6.04 3.02 -8.02
C ALA A 208 6.75 1.93 -8.86
N ILE A 209 6.08 1.43 -9.89
CA ILE A 209 6.60 0.44 -10.84
C ILE A 209 7.56 1.08 -11.84
N ASN A 210 8.35 0.25 -12.55
CA ASN A 210 9.39 0.69 -13.50
C ASN A 210 10.36 1.70 -12.84
N TRP A 211 10.84 1.33 -11.66
CA TRP A 211 11.59 2.20 -10.75
C TRP A 211 12.83 2.84 -11.40
N SER A 212 13.52 2.11 -12.27
CA SER A 212 14.69 2.59 -13.03
C SER A 212 14.36 3.76 -13.94
N GLU A 213 13.26 3.66 -14.67
CA GLU A 213 12.77 4.68 -15.59
C GLU A 213 12.15 5.84 -14.83
N MET A 214 11.37 5.54 -13.79
CA MET A 214 10.67 6.52 -12.96
C MET A 214 11.63 7.53 -12.35
N PHE A 215 12.66 7.08 -11.62
CA PHE A 215 13.57 8.00 -10.95
C PHE A 215 14.45 8.80 -11.92
N VAL A 216 14.78 8.23 -13.09
CA VAL A 216 15.48 8.99 -14.13
C VAL A 216 14.56 10.06 -14.72
N ALA A 217 13.29 9.73 -14.94
CA ALA A 217 12.28 10.68 -15.44
C ALA A 217 12.02 11.81 -14.43
N ASP A 218 11.96 11.53 -13.13
CA ASP A 218 11.78 12.55 -12.07
C ASP A 218 12.92 13.58 -12.04
N LEU A 219 14.14 13.15 -12.36
CA LEU A 219 15.31 14.02 -12.44
C LEU A 219 15.35 14.85 -13.73
N TRP A 220 14.69 14.40 -14.80
CA TRP A 220 14.82 15.00 -16.13
C TRP A 220 14.44 16.48 -16.15
N ALA A 221 13.29 16.85 -15.57
CA ALA A 221 12.85 18.25 -15.53
C ALA A 221 13.87 19.15 -14.81
N HIS A 222 14.42 18.68 -13.69
CA HIS A 222 15.45 19.40 -12.93
C HIS A 222 16.74 19.57 -13.74
N VAL A 223 17.20 18.50 -14.40
CA VAL A 223 18.37 18.54 -15.27
C VAL A 223 18.18 19.57 -16.38
N ILE A 224 17.02 19.60 -17.04
CA ILE A 224 16.73 20.56 -18.11
C ILE A 224 16.69 22.00 -17.59
N ILE A 225 15.98 22.25 -16.49
CA ILE A 225 15.89 23.58 -15.87
C ILE A 225 17.28 24.13 -15.51
N ILE A 226 18.13 23.30 -14.89
CA ILE A 226 19.49 23.67 -14.51
C ILE A 226 20.37 23.86 -15.75
N THR A 227 20.33 22.94 -16.71
CA THR A 227 21.19 22.97 -17.91
C THR A 227 20.86 24.15 -18.81
N MET A 228 19.57 24.47 -18.97
CA MET A 228 19.11 25.60 -19.76
C MET A 228 19.20 26.93 -18.98
N ASN A 229 19.33 26.85 -17.64
CA ASN A 229 19.26 27.99 -16.74
C ASN A 229 17.97 28.81 -16.91
N ILE A 230 16.84 28.11 -17.08
CA ILE A 230 15.49 28.69 -17.24
C ILE A 230 14.59 28.07 -16.19
N TYR A 231 14.03 28.90 -15.32
CA TYR A 231 13.19 28.48 -14.20
C TYR A 231 11.78 29.03 -14.43
N PRO A 232 10.80 28.18 -14.77
CA PRO A 232 9.43 28.62 -14.97
C PRO A 232 8.87 29.28 -13.70
N HIS A 233 8.23 30.44 -13.86
CA HIS A 233 7.48 31.05 -12.79
C HIS A 233 6.22 30.24 -12.48
N MET A 234 5.73 30.32 -11.25
CA MET A 234 4.52 29.59 -10.84
C MET A 234 3.30 29.93 -11.71
N CYS A 235 3.17 31.17 -12.20
CA CYS A 235 2.10 31.54 -13.13
C CYS A 235 2.23 30.82 -14.48
N GLU A 236 3.44 30.62 -15.00
CA GLU A 236 3.66 29.89 -16.25
C GLU A 236 3.29 28.41 -16.08
N MET A 237 3.65 27.80 -14.95
CA MET A 237 3.26 26.42 -14.62
C MET A 237 1.75 26.26 -14.49
N GLN A 238 1.06 27.26 -13.94
CA GLN A 238 -0.40 27.27 -13.84
C GLN A 238 -1.06 27.33 -15.22
N GLU A 239 -0.57 28.20 -16.11
CA GLU A 239 -1.08 28.30 -17.49
C GLU A 239 -0.81 27.01 -18.30
N ILE A 240 0.37 26.39 -18.14
CA ILE A 240 0.69 25.09 -18.76
C ILE A 240 -0.27 24.01 -18.26
N THR A 241 -0.55 23.98 -16.95
CA THR A 241 -1.49 23.02 -16.35
C THR A 241 -2.90 23.23 -16.89
N ALA A 242 -3.37 24.48 -16.94
CA ALA A 242 -4.68 24.83 -17.48
C ALA A 242 -4.81 24.46 -18.97
N ALA A 243 -3.76 24.69 -19.76
CA ALA A 243 -3.72 24.30 -21.17
C ALA A 243 -3.74 22.77 -21.35
N ALA A 244 -2.98 22.02 -20.53
CA ALA A 244 -2.98 20.56 -20.55
C ALA A 244 -4.37 20.00 -20.19
N ILE A 245 -5.00 20.52 -19.13
CA ILE A 245 -6.38 20.17 -18.74
C ILE A 245 -7.33 20.44 -19.91
N THR A 246 -7.30 21.66 -20.47
CA THR A 246 -8.16 22.03 -21.61
C THR A 246 -8.00 21.07 -22.80
N ALA A 247 -6.78 20.59 -23.05
CA ALA A 247 -6.48 19.70 -24.18
C ALA A 247 -6.83 18.23 -23.92
N CYS A 248 -6.75 17.77 -22.66
CA CYS A 248 -6.69 16.34 -22.36
C CYS A 248 -7.80 15.83 -21.43
N ASP A 249 -8.47 16.69 -20.66
CA ASP A 249 -9.47 16.33 -19.65
C ASP A 249 -10.57 15.44 -20.24
N ALA A 250 -11.19 15.87 -21.34
CA ALA A 250 -12.25 15.12 -22.02
C ALA A 250 -11.84 13.70 -22.52
N ASN A 251 -10.55 13.36 -22.57
CA ASN A 251 -10.09 12.08 -23.12
C ASN A 251 -10.49 10.88 -22.27
N ASP A 252 -10.76 11.06 -20.98
CA ASP A 252 -11.19 9.99 -20.09
C ASP A 252 -12.72 9.85 -19.99
N GLY A 253 -13.48 10.63 -20.76
CA GLY A 253 -14.94 10.58 -20.84
C GLY A 253 -15.65 11.56 -19.90
N LEU A 254 -14.91 12.30 -19.08
CA LEU A 254 -15.42 13.33 -18.18
C LEU A 254 -14.70 14.67 -18.45
N VAL A 255 -15.31 15.80 -18.10
CA VAL A 255 -14.67 17.12 -18.11
C VAL A 255 -14.71 17.64 -16.69
N ASP A 256 -13.74 17.24 -15.88
CA ASP A 256 -13.68 17.53 -14.44
C ASP A 256 -12.34 18.13 -13.98
N GLY A 257 -11.47 18.46 -14.93
CA GLY A 257 -10.20 19.14 -14.71
C GLY A 257 -9.00 18.21 -14.51
N ILE A 258 -9.09 16.93 -14.91
CA ILE A 258 -8.16 15.89 -14.50
C ILE A 258 -7.64 15.06 -15.68
N ILE A 259 -6.39 14.58 -15.58
CA ILE A 259 -5.76 13.72 -16.60
C ILE A 259 -5.23 12.44 -15.94
N PRO A 260 -5.63 11.23 -16.39
CA PRO A 260 -5.21 9.98 -15.77
C PRO A 260 -3.75 9.58 -16.09
N PRO A 261 -3.03 8.89 -15.19
CA PRO A 261 -1.66 8.46 -15.42
C PRO A 261 -1.52 7.29 -16.41
N SER A 262 -0.65 7.46 -17.41
CA SER A 262 -0.45 6.51 -18.52
C SER A 262 0.44 5.29 -18.19
N SER A 263 1.29 5.36 -17.17
CA SER A 263 2.20 4.26 -16.82
C SER A 263 1.47 3.05 -16.25
N THR A 264 0.47 3.28 -15.39
CA THR A 264 -0.33 2.21 -14.77
C THR A 264 -1.21 1.50 -15.79
N THR A 265 -1.84 2.25 -16.70
CA THR A 265 -2.66 1.68 -17.78
C THR A 265 -1.80 0.89 -18.76
N SER A 266 -0.62 1.39 -19.12
CA SER A 266 0.34 0.67 -19.99
C SER A 266 0.80 -0.66 -19.39
N TYR A 267 1.09 -0.70 -18.08
CA TYR A 267 1.40 -1.96 -17.39
C TYR A 267 0.19 -2.91 -17.40
N TYR A 268 -1.01 -2.42 -17.12
CA TYR A 268 -2.23 -3.24 -17.17
C TYR A 268 -2.48 -3.84 -18.56
N ASP A 269 -2.34 -3.04 -19.61
CA ASP A 269 -2.47 -3.49 -21.00
C ASP A 269 -1.42 -4.56 -21.33
N SER A 270 -0.19 -4.40 -20.84
CA SER A 270 0.89 -5.37 -21.02
C SER A 270 0.59 -6.70 -20.31
N VAL A 271 0.03 -6.68 -19.10
CA VAL A 271 -0.40 -7.91 -18.40
C VAL A 271 -1.61 -8.55 -19.09
N THR A 272 -2.58 -7.75 -19.52
CA THR A 272 -3.76 -8.22 -20.27
C THR A 272 -3.35 -8.91 -21.57
N ALA A 273 -2.31 -8.42 -22.25
CA ALA A 273 -1.76 -9.06 -23.44
C ALA A 273 -1.10 -10.42 -23.15
N LEU A 274 -0.64 -10.65 -21.92
CA LEU A 274 -0.05 -11.92 -21.48
C LEU A 274 -1.11 -12.91 -20.98
N ASP A 275 -2.13 -12.43 -20.29
CA ASP A 275 -3.26 -13.22 -19.78
C ASP A 275 -4.60 -12.51 -20.04
N PRO A 276 -5.40 -12.99 -21.00
CA PRO A 276 -6.73 -12.45 -21.27
C PRO A 276 -7.71 -12.54 -20.10
N ASN A 277 -7.46 -13.42 -19.12
CA ASN A 277 -8.31 -13.58 -17.93
C ASN A 277 -7.82 -12.72 -16.75
N VAL A 278 -6.90 -11.77 -16.99
CA VAL A 278 -6.35 -10.88 -15.95
C VAL A 278 -7.42 -10.23 -15.07
N HIS A 279 -8.60 -9.94 -15.63
CA HIS A 279 -9.72 -9.28 -14.93
C HIS A 279 -10.34 -10.12 -13.80
N ASP A 280 -10.04 -11.42 -13.75
CA ASP A 280 -10.50 -12.34 -12.72
C ASP A 280 -9.69 -12.23 -11.41
N PHE A 281 -8.51 -11.60 -11.46
CA PHE A 281 -7.62 -11.47 -10.29
C PHE A 281 -6.91 -10.11 -10.19
N TYR A 282 -6.92 -9.28 -11.23
CA TYR A 282 -6.29 -7.96 -11.24
C TYR A 282 -7.17 -6.92 -11.94
N ARG A 283 -7.51 -5.86 -11.21
CA ARG A 283 -8.28 -4.71 -11.71
C ARG A 283 -7.58 -3.41 -11.36
N VAL A 284 -7.60 -2.48 -12.31
CA VAL A 284 -7.09 -1.11 -12.13
C VAL A 284 -8.26 -0.15 -12.11
N PHE A 285 -8.27 0.73 -11.13
CA PHE A 285 -9.24 1.80 -11.01
C PHE A 285 -8.50 3.13 -10.98
N MET A 286 -8.75 3.97 -11.97
CA MET A 286 -8.15 5.29 -12.04
C MET A 286 -8.98 6.22 -11.17
N SER A 287 -8.35 6.98 -10.26
CA SER A 287 -9.06 7.91 -9.39
C SER A 287 -8.76 9.36 -9.81
N PRO A 288 -9.56 9.94 -10.72
CA PRO A 288 -9.38 11.32 -11.13
C PRO A 288 -9.29 12.29 -9.94
N GLY A 289 -8.30 13.19 -9.98
CA GLY A 289 -8.17 14.32 -9.08
C GLY A 289 -7.55 13.99 -7.73
N ILE A 290 -7.25 12.71 -7.50
CA ILE A 290 -6.49 12.29 -6.33
C ILE A 290 -5.00 12.46 -6.61
N ALA A 291 -4.33 13.17 -5.70
CA ALA A 291 -2.90 13.37 -5.74
C ALA A 291 -2.16 12.06 -5.39
N HIS A 292 -0.83 12.11 -5.31
CA HIS A 292 -0.06 10.93 -4.96
C HIS A 292 -0.46 10.37 -3.58
N CYS A 293 -1.05 9.16 -3.59
CA CYS A 293 -1.61 8.44 -2.43
C CYS A 293 -2.82 9.04 -1.74
N PHE A 294 -2.83 10.34 -1.50
CA PHE A 294 -3.89 11.03 -0.77
C PHE A 294 -3.92 12.51 -1.13
N GLY A 295 -5.07 13.16 -0.89
CA GLY A 295 -5.28 14.58 -1.19
C GLY A 295 -5.65 14.82 -2.65
N GLY A 296 -5.53 16.07 -3.09
CA GLY A 296 -6.07 16.52 -4.37
C GLY A 296 -7.54 16.95 -4.28
N SER A 297 -8.11 17.32 -5.43
CA SER A 297 -9.49 17.82 -5.55
C SER A 297 -10.51 16.73 -5.82
N GLY A 298 -10.08 15.51 -6.14
CA GLY A 298 -10.92 14.40 -6.53
C GLY A 298 -11.66 13.70 -5.38
N ALA A 299 -12.52 12.75 -5.75
CA ALA A 299 -13.19 11.87 -4.81
C ALA A 299 -12.25 10.74 -4.36
N PHE A 300 -12.10 10.56 -3.04
CA PHE A 300 -11.17 9.59 -2.47
C PHE A 300 -11.86 8.22 -2.23
N PRO A 301 -11.30 7.11 -2.73
CA PRO A 301 -11.87 5.76 -2.57
C PRO A 301 -11.41 5.10 -1.26
N ALA A 302 -11.94 5.57 -0.13
CA ALA A 302 -11.58 5.07 1.20
C ALA A 302 -11.90 3.59 1.44
N ASP A 303 -12.82 3.00 0.68
CA ASP A 303 -13.27 1.61 0.82
C ASP A 303 -12.49 0.64 -0.10
N THR A 304 -11.36 1.08 -0.68
CA THR A 304 -10.58 0.27 -1.63
C THR A 304 -10.15 -1.07 -1.01
N PHE A 305 -9.65 -1.05 0.23
CA PHE A 305 -9.24 -2.27 0.91
C PHE A 305 -10.42 -3.22 1.18
N ASP A 306 -11.54 -2.70 1.68
CA ASP A 306 -12.73 -3.50 1.94
C ASP A 306 -13.35 -4.09 0.67
N THR A 307 -13.26 -3.36 -0.44
CA THR A 307 -13.68 -3.83 -1.76
C THR A 307 -12.81 -5.00 -2.21
N MET A 308 -11.48 -4.89 -2.08
CA MET A 308 -10.54 -5.98 -2.37
C MET A 308 -10.78 -7.18 -1.44
N ARG A 309 -11.00 -6.94 -0.15
CA ARG A 309 -11.30 -7.99 0.84
C ARG A 309 -12.59 -8.74 0.51
N ALA A 310 -13.66 -8.04 0.10
CA ALA A 310 -14.90 -8.67 -0.33
C ALA A 310 -14.71 -9.54 -1.60
N TRP A 311 -13.80 -9.14 -2.49
CA TRP A 311 -13.44 -9.95 -3.64
C TRP A 311 -12.74 -11.26 -3.23
N VAL A 312 -11.74 -11.17 -2.34
CA VAL A 312 -10.99 -12.33 -1.84
C VAL A 312 -11.88 -13.28 -1.04
N GLU A 313 -12.62 -12.77 -0.06
CA GLU A 313 -13.32 -13.61 0.91
C GLU A 313 -14.66 -14.13 0.40
N ASN A 314 -15.34 -13.36 -0.45
CA ASN A 314 -16.71 -13.63 -0.87
C ASN A 314 -16.84 -13.80 -2.40
N GLY A 315 -15.76 -13.70 -3.17
CA GLY A 315 -15.81 -13.73 -4.64
C GLY A 315 -16.54 -12.54 -5.25
N THR A 316 -16.74 -11.45 -4.49
CA THR A 316 -17.45 -10.26 -4.98
C THR A 316 -16.55 -9.44 -5.87
N VAL A 317 -16.56 -9.75 -7.16
CA VAL A 317 -15.72 -9.06 -8.15
C VAL A 317 -16.12 -7.58 -8.25
N PRO A 318 -15.19 -6.63 -8.09
CA PRO A 318 -15.55 -5.22 -8.01
C PRO A 318 -15.76 -4.63 -9.40
N ASP A 319 -17.01 -4.52 -9.84
CA ASP A 319 -17.36 -3.88 -11.11
C ASP A 319 -17.31 -2.35 -11.07
N THR A 320 -17.23 -1.80 -9.87
CA THR A 320 -17.07 -0.36 -9.59
C THR A 320 -16.45 -0.17 -8.21
N MET A 321 -15.84 1.00 -7.95
CA MET A 321 -15.49 1.42 -6.59
C MET A 321 -16.20 2.72 -6.20
N ASN A 322 -16.54 2.85 -4.93
CA ASN A 322 -17.11 4.08 -4.39
C ASN A 322 -16.00 5.05 -3.98
N ALA A 323 -16.21 6.33 -4.23
CA ALA A 323 -15.33 7.40 -3.82
C ALA A 323 -16.13 8.62 -3.33
N THR A 324 -15.55 9.40 -2.42
CA THR A 324 -16.22 10.54 -1.79
C THR A 324 -15.31 11.78 -1.78
N PHE A 325 -15.86 12.96 -2.08
CA PHE A 325 -15.09 14.20 -1.98
C PHE A 325 -14.89 14.60 -0.51
N LEU A 326 -13.64 14.81 -0.10
CA LEU A 326 -13.33 15.17 1.28
C LEU A 326 -13.74 16.60 1.65
N SER A 327 -13.84 17.48 0.63
CA SER A 327 -14.36 18.84 0.79
C SER A 327 -15.88 18.87 1.03
N ASN A 328 -16.61 17.85 0.57
CA ASN A 328 -18.03 17.69 0.79
C ASN A 328 -18.44 16.22 0.68
N MET A 329 -18.58 15.56 1.83
CA MET A 329 -18.90 14.13 1.93
C MET A 329 -20.27 13.74 1.36
N ALA A 330 -21.13 14.70 1.02
CA ALA A 330 -22.38 14.42 0.33
C ALA A 330 -22.18 14.08 -1.15
N ILE A 331 -21.05 14.49 -1.74
CA ILE A 331 -20.75 14.24 -3.16
C ILE A 331 -20.03 12.89 -3.28
N LYS A 332 -20.68 11.95 -3.96
CA LYS A 332 -20.15 10.61 -4.22
C LYS A 332 -19.80 10.44 -5.70
N ARG A 333 -18.82 9.59 -5.99
CA ARG A 333 -18.44 9.19 -7.36
C ARG A 333 -18.29 7.69 -7.42
N THR A 334 -18.69 7.13 -8.55
CA THR A 334 -18.35 5.76 -8.93
C THR A 334 -17.10 5.77 -9.80
N ILE A 335 -16.08 5.01 -9.38
CA ILE A 335 -14.89 4.78 -10.18
C ILE A 335 -15.07 3.49 -10.99
N CYS A 336 -14.79 3.57 -12.28
CA CYS A 336 -14.89 2.45 -13.20
C CYS A 336 -13.57 1.66 -13.28
N PRO A 337 -13.64 0.33 -13.47
CA PRO A 337 -12.45 -0.48 -13.72
C PRO A 337 -11.95 -0.23 -15.15
N TYR A 338 -10.68 0.14 -15.29
CA TYR A 338 -10.02 0.31 -16.57
C TYR A 338 -10.10 -1.01 -17.41
N PRO A 339 -10.37 -0.94 -18.73
CA PRO A 339 -10.40 0.24 -19.58
C PRO A 339 -11.74 0.97 -19.65
N ARG A 340 -12.76 0.54 -18.89
CA ARG A 340 -14.05 1.22 -18.88
C ARG A 340 -13.90 2.61 -18.28
N LYS A 341 -14.62 3.56 -18.87
CA LYS A 341 -14.59 4.98 -18.49
C LYS A 341 -15.89 5.37 -17.83
N GLN A 342 -15.82 6.33 -16.92
CA GLN A 342 -17.02 6.93 -16.37
C GLN A 342 -17.63 7.84 -17.44
N THR A 343 -18.91 7.67 -17.71
CA THR A 343 -19.69 8.52 -18.62
C THR A 343 -20.84 9.13 -17.86
N TYR A 344 -21.16 10.40 -18.13
CA TYR A 344 -22.29 11.11 -17.55
C TYR A 344 -23.34 11.38 -18.64
N ASP A 345 -24.60 11.04 -18.36
CA ASP A 345 -25.71 11.18 -19.31
C ASP A 345 -26.15 12.64 -19.55
N GLY A 346 -25.61 13.60 -18.78
CA GLY A 346 -25.94 15.02 -18.88
C GLY A 346 -27.22 15.44 -18.14
N VAL A 347 -27.95 14.50 -17.55
CA VAL A 347 -29.31 14.70 -17.00
C VAL A 347 -29.38 14.38 -15.50
N GLY A 348 -28.71 13.33 -15.03
CA GLY A 348 -28.78 12.89 -13.64
C GLY A 348 -28.24 13.91 -12.64
N ASN A 349 -28.64 13.83 -11.36
CA ASN A 349 -27.99 14.67 -10.35
C ASN A 349 -26.53 14.28 -10.15
N ALA A 350 -25.63 15.06 -10.75
CA ALA A 350 -24.19 14.85 -10.65
C ALA A 350 -23.67 14.88 -9.20
N THR A 351 -24.34 15.52 -8.22
CA THR A 351 -23.91 15.47 -6.81
C THR A 351 -24.27 14.13 -6.16
N ALA A 352 -25.43 13.58 -6.51
CA ALA A 352 -25.94 12.30 -6.01
C ALA A 352 -25.36 11.08 -6.75
N ASN A 353 -24.41 11.28 -7.67
CA ASN A 353 -23.86 10.25 -8.54
C ASN A 353 -24.91 9.58 -9.46
N GLU A 354 -25.98 10.31 -9.79
CA GLU A 354 -26.99 9.88 -10.74
C GLU A 354 -26.55 10.20 -12.16
N GLY A 355 -26.93 9.37 -13.12
CA GLY A 355 -26.60 9.55 -14.55
C GLY A 355 -25.17 9.13 -14.92
N PHE A 356 -24.40 8.57 -13.99
CA PHE A 356 -23.07 8.01 -14.28
C PHE A 356 -23.14 6.52 -14.61
N SER A 357 -22.38 6.08 -15.63
CA SER A 357 -22.24 4.67 -15.99
C SER A 357 -20.82 4.33 -16.44
N CYS A 358 -20.42 3.06 -16.30
CA CYS A 358 -19.14 2.57 -16.82
C CYS A 358 -19.33 2.00 -18.22
N GLN A 359 -18.68 2.61 -19.22
CA GLN A 359 -18.76 2.20 -20.62
C GLN A 359 -17.38 1.79 -21.17
#